data_AF-A0A348VZ17-F1
#
_entry.id   AF-A0A348VZ17-F1
#
_cell.length_a   1.000
_cell.length_b   1.000
_cell.length_c   1.000
_cell.angle_alpha   90.00
_cell.angle_beta   90.00
_cell.angle_gamma   90.00
#
_symmetry.space_group_name_H-M   'P 1'
#
loop_
_entity.id
_entity.type
_entity.pdbx_description
1 polymer ?
#
loop_
_entity_poly.entity_id
_entity_poly.type
_entity_poly.pdbx_seq_one_letter_code
_entity_poly.pdbx_strand_id
1 'polypeptide(L)'
;MTDFNELIDFSKDIETTLYGKPLILKGVHMYEGPITLQYIPYGGIQSVFYGNLIINVKNGYVCPNKIIYDNVEYTPKEFTSKFEDLVNQILPN
;
A
#
# COMPACT_ATOMS: atom_id res chain seq x y z
N MET A 1 -10.56 2.02 9.64
CA MET A 1 -10.25 1.91 8.21
C MET A 1 -9.79 3.28 7.75
N THR A 2 -8.70 3.33 6.99
CA THR A 2 -8.00 4.57 6.59
C THR A 2 -8.67 5.23 5.39
N ASP A 3 -9.17 6.45 5.54
CA ASP A 3 -9.67 7.23 4.41
C ASP A 3 -8.53 7.79 3.55
N PHE A 4 -8.36 7.24 2.35
CA PHE A 4 -7.32 7.65 1.40
C PHE A 4 -7.63 8.97 0.69
N ASN A 5 -8.86 9.49 0.80
CA ASN A 5 -9.20 10.82 0.27
C ASN A 5 -8.72 11.96 1.17
N GLU A 6 -8.10 11.65 2.31
CA GLU A 6 -7.45 12.60 3.19
C GLU A 6 -5.93 12.46 3.21
N LEU A 7 -5.25 13.44 3.80
CA LEU A 7 -3.80 13.39 3.97
C LEU A 7 -3.47 12.27 4.96
N ILE A 8 -2.55 11.38 4.57
CA ILE A 8 -2.13 10.27 5.42
C ILE A 8 -1.13 10.76 6.47
N ASP A 9 -1.40 10.41 7.72
CA ASP A 9 -0.52 10.61 8.87
C ASP A 9 0.47 9.43 9.00
N PHE A 10 1.72 9.65 8.62
CA PHE A 10 2.77 8.61 8.62
C PHE A 10 3.20 8.16 10.03
N SER A 11 2.74 8.82 11.09
CA SER A 11 2.95 8.34 12.46
C SER A 11 2.01 7.19 12.84
N LYS A 12 1.00 6.90 12.00
CA LYS A 12 0.00 5.84 12.20
C LYS A 12 0.15 4.72 11.18
N ASP A 13 -0.37 3.56 11.54
CA ASP A 13 -0.54 2.46 10.62
C ASP A 13 -1.69 2.77 9.64
N ILE A 14 -1.58 2.28 8.40
CA ILE A 14 -2.70 2.26 7.46
C ILE A 14 -3.45 0.95 7.64
N GLU A 15 -4.74 1.02 7.95
CA GLU A 15 -5.60 -0.14 8.17
C GLU A 15 -6.69 -0.18 7.11
N THR A 16 -6.73 -1.26 6.33
CA THR A 16 -7.69 -1.45 5.23
C THR A 16 -7.93 -2.95 5.00
N THR A 17 -8.47 -3.32 3.85
CA THR A 17 -8.66 -4.71 3.45
C THR A 17 -8.16 -4.95 2.02
N LEU A 18 -7.77 -6.19 1.73
CA LEU A 18 -7.44 -6.65 0.39
C LEU A 18 -8.03 -8.05 0.19
N TYR A 19 -8.75 -8.26 -0.91
CA TYR A 19 -9.52 -9.48 -1.17
C TYR A 19 -10.44 -9.89 0.01
N GLY A 20 -11.05 -8.90 0.67
CA GLY A 20 -11.96 -9.10 1.80
C GLY A 20 -11.29 -9.47 3.14
N LYS A 21 -9.95 -9.48 3.21
CA LYS A 21 -9.19 -9.79 4.44
C LYS A 21 -8.48 -8.55 4.99
N PRO A 22 -8.27 -8.47 6.32
CA PRO A 22 -7.56 -7.34 6.92
C PRO A 22 -6.14 -7.18 6.38
N LEU A 23 -5.78 -5.93 6.09
CA LEU A 23 -4.47 -5.50 5.65
C LEU A 23 -4.03 -4.31 6.53
N ILE A 24 -2.87 -4.44 7.17
CA ILE A 24 -2.27 -3.38 8.00
C ILE A 24 -0.88 -3.08 7.46
N LEU A 25 -0.62 -1.81 7.13
CA LEU A 25 0.66 -1.34 6.63
C LEU A 25 1.34 -0.53 7.73
N LYS A 26 2.50 -1.00 8.18
CA LYS A 26 3.23 -0.41 9.32
C LYS A 26 4.49 0.32 8.87
N GLY A 27 4.84 1.37 9.61
CA GLY A 27 6.03 2.17 9.34
C GLY A 27 6.01 2.76 7.94
N VAL A 28 4.87 3.34 7.57
CA VAL A 28 4.63 3.91 6.24
C VAL A 28 5.49 5.17 6.08
N HIS A 29 6.09 5.32 4.91
CA HIS A 29 6.91 6.48 4.56
C HIS A 29 6.74 6.84 3.09
N MET A 30 7.15 8.06 2.75
CA MET A 30 7.15 8.53 1.37
C MET A 30 8.04 7.65 0.50
N TYR A 31 7.51 7.23 -0.64
CA TYR A 31 8.26 6.55 -1.67
C TYR A 31 8.84 7.57 -2.65
N GLU A 32 10.17 7.57 -2.77
CA GLU A 32 10.90 8.35 -3.77
C GLU A 32 11.56 7.40 -4.76
N GLY A 33 10.99 7.30 -5.96
CA GLY A 33 11.50 6.40 -6.97
C GLY A 33 10.60 6.33 -8.20
N PRO A 34 10.94 5.49 -9.18
CA PRO A 34 10.12 5.32 -10.37
C PRO A 34 8.76 4.72 -10.00
N ILE A 35 7.73 5.26 -10.62
CA ILE A 35 6.34 4.78 -10.56
C ILE A 35 5.87 4.46 -11.97
N THR A 36 4.86 3.61 -12.09
CA THR A 36 4.09 3.46 -13.32
C THR A 36 3.29 4.75 -13.58
N LEU A 37 3.24 5.22 -14.83
CA LEU A 37 2.45 6.41 -15.21
C LEU A 37 0.98 6.05 -15.47
N GLN A 38 0.37 5.28 -14.57
CA GLN A 38 -1.05 4.94 -14.64
C GLN A 38 -1.85 5.87 -13.73
N TYR A 39 -2.97 6.38 -14.22
CA TYR A 39 -3.89 7.15 -13.39
C TYR A 39 -4.72 6.18 -12.53
N ILE A 40 -4.44 6.15 -11.23
CA ILE A 40 -5.15 5.32 -10.25
C ILE A 40 -5.66 6.22 -9.12
N PRO A 41 -6.89 6.05 -8.61
CA PRO A 41 -7.39 6.81 -7.46
C PRO A 41 -6.53 6.68 -6.20
N TYR A 42 -6.77 7.56 -5.21
CA TYR A 42 -6.17 7.41 -3.89
C TYR A 42 -6.61 6.09 -3.24
N GLY A 43 -5.68 5.43 -2.54
CA GLY A 43 -5.83 4.05 -2.06
C GLY A 43 -5.45 3.01 -3.12
N GLY A 44 -5.15 3.44 -4.34
CA GLY A 44 -4.68 2.58 -5.42
C GLY A 44 -3.26 2.06 -5.22
N ILE A 45 -3.05 0.76 -5.42
CA ILE A 45 -1.71 0.17 -5.51
C ILE A 45 -1.11 0.55 -6.87
N GLN A 46 -0.17 1.50 -6.84
CA GLN A 46 0.48 2.09 -8.02
C GLN A 46 1.48 1.14 -8.66
N SER A 47 2.35 0.51 -7.85
CA SER A 47 3.48 -0.27 -8.36
C SER A 47 4.02 -1.23 -7.30
N VAL A 48 4.74 -2.25 -7.74
CA VAL A 48 5.45 -3.22 -6.87
C VAL A 48 6.98 -3.18 -7.04
N PHE A 49 7.53 -2.03 -7.45
CA PHE A 49 8.91 -1.90 -7.93
C PHE A 49 9.98 -2.28 -6.88
N TYR A 50 10.95 -3.11 -7.29
CA TYR A 50 11.96 -3.74 -6.41
C TYR A 50 11.38 -4.44 -5.16
N GLY A 51 10.12 -4.88 -5.22
CA GLY A 51 9.44 -5.54 -4.10
C GLY A 51 8.84 -4.56 -3.08
N ASN A 52 8.79 -3.26 -3.36
CA ASN A 52 8.07 -2.30 -2.53
C ASN A 52 6.59 -2.32 -2.90
N LEU A 53 5.69 -2.28 -1.92
CA LEU A 53 4.27 -2.01 -2.18
C LEU A 53 4.06 -0.48 -2.22
N ILE A 54 3.78 0.08 -3.39
CA ILE A 54 3.66 1.54 -3.58
C ILE A 54 2.20 1.90 -3.75
N ILE A 55 1.69 2.79 -2.89
CA ILE A 55 0.29 3.18 -2.84
C ILE A 55 0.18 4.68 -3.15
N ASN A 56 -0.77 5.03 -4.03
CA ASN A 56 -1.12 6.41 -4.31
C ASN A 56 -1.99 6.98 -3.19
N VAL A 57 -1.59 8.12 -2.64
CA VAL A 57 -2.27 8.82 -1.54
C VAL A 57 -2.31 10.32 -1.83
N LYS A 58 -3.16 11.07 -1.13
CA LYS A 58 -3.35 12.52 -1.38
C LYS A 58 -2.07 13.35 -1.27
N ASN A 59 -1.12 12.92 -0.43
CA ASN A 59 0.19 13.56 -0.24
C ASN A 59 1.34 12.89 -1.02
N GLY A 60 1.04 12.08 -2.05
CA GLY A 60 2.04 11.53 -2.97
C GLY A 60 1.98 10.00 -3.05
N TYR A 61 3.15 9.35 -2.94
CA TYR A 61 3.25 7.89 -2.96
C TYR A 61 3.90 7.41 -1.69
N VAL A 62 3.40 6.30 -1.16
CA VAL A 62 3.92 5.73 0.08
C VAL A 62 4.25 4.26 -0.07
N CYS A 63 5.16 3.78 0.76
CA CYS A 63 5.41 2.37 0.94
C CYS A 63 5.59 2.01 2.42
N PRO A 64 5.19 0.80 2.84
CA PRO A 64 5.38 0.34 4.20
C PRO A 64 6.72 -0.35 4.40
N ASN A 65 7.18 -0.39 5.64
CA ASN A 65 8.31 -1.24 6.04
C ASN A 65 7.87 -2.67 6.38
N LYS A 66 6.59 -2.85 6.73
CA LYS A 66 6.01 -4.13 7.16
C LYS A 66 4.54 -4.21 6.78
N ILE A 67 4.10 -5.40 6.39
CA ILE A 67 2.71 -5.68 6.00
C ILE A 67 2.18 -6.80 6.88
N ILE A 68 1.01 -6.61 7.47
CA ILE A 68 0.26 -7.68 8.13
C ILE A 68 -0.99 -7.94 7.29
N TYR A 69 -1.11 -9.16 6.77
CA TYR A 69 -2.24 -9.58 5.97
C TYR A 69 -2.79 -10.89 6.52
N ASP A 70 -4.09 -10.90 6.87
CA ASP A 70 -4.74 -12.07 7.46
C ASP A 70 -4.00 -12.60 8.71
N ASN A 71 -3.55 -11.68 9.58
CA ASN A 71 -2.74 -11.94 10.78
C ASN A 71 -1.35 -12.57 10.52
N VAL A 72 -0.87 -12.60 9.28
CA VAL A 72 0.48 -13.04 8.93
C VAL A 72 1.33 -11.82 8.57
N GLU A 73 2.53 -11.76 9.15
CA GLU A 73 3.50 -10.70 8.89
C GLU A 73 4.33 -11.02 7.65
N TYR A 74 4.57 -10.00 6.82
CA TYR A 74 5.40 -10.04 5.63
C TYR A 74 6.29 -8.79 5.56
N THR A 75 7.48 -8.96 5.01
CA THR A 75 8.19 -7.85 4.37
C THR A 75 7.45 -7.43 3.08
N PRO A 76 7.60 -6.19 2.62
CA PRO A 76 7.03 -5.76 1.33
C PRO A 76 7.40 -6.69 0.18
N LYS A 77 8.65 -7.16 0.15
CA LYS A 77 9.15 -8.05 -0.91
C LYS A 77 8.49 -9.42 -0.86
N GLU A 78 8.35 -10.03 0.32
CA GLU A 78 7.64 -11.31 0.45
C GLU A 78 6.18 -11.19 0.06
N PHE A 79 5.52 -10.10 0.47
CA PHE A 79 4.12 -9.85 0.16
C PHE A 79 3.91 -9.69 -1.35
N THR A 80 4.67 -8.80 -1.98
CA THR A 80 4.57 -8.53 -3.43
C THR A 80 5.01 -9.69 -4.30
N SER A 81 5.86 -10.59 -3.80
CA SER A 81 6.21 -11.83 -4.51
C SER A 81 5.14 -12.91 -4.38
N LYS A 82 4.29 -12.85 -3.33
CA LYS A 82 3.25 -13.84 -3.06
C LYS A 82 1.93 -13.53 -3.77
N PHE A 83 1.65 -12.26 -4.01
CA PHE A 83 0.41 -11.79 -4.65
C PHE A 83 0.76 -11.08 -5.96
N GLU A 84 0.51 -11.74 -7.09
CA GLU A 84 0.99 -11.29 -8.41
C GLU A 84 0.12 -10.18 -9.05
N ASP A 85 -1.13 -10.02 -8.60
CA ASP A 85 -2.12 -9.09 -9.19
C ASP A 85 -2.47 -7.90 -8.27
N LEU A 86 -1.46 -7.33 -7.61
CA LEU A 86 -1.65 -6.21 -6.67
C LEU A 86 -1.84 -4.86 -7.38
N VAL A 87 -1.12 -4.62 -8.47
CA VAL A 87 -1.18 -3.34 -9.19
C VAL A 87 -2.61 -3.11 -9.71
N ASN A 88 -3.10 -1.86 -9.60
CA ASN A 88 -4.47 -1.45 -9.95
C ASN A 88 -5.58 -1.90 -8.99
N GLN A 89 -5.26 -2.62 -7.92
CA GLN A 89 -6.23 -2.79 -6.83
C GLN A 89 -6.43 -1.46 -6.11
N ILE A 90 -7.68 -1.11 -5.82
CA ILE A 90 -8.05 0.07 -5.04
C ILE A 90 -8.43 -0.40 -3.66
N LEU A 91 -7.63 -0.02 -2.66
CA LEU A 91 -7.90 -0.32 -1.27
C LEU A 91 -9.09 0.51 -0.79
N PRO A 92 -10.04 -0.10 -0.07
CA PRO A 92 -11.18 0.64 0.47
C PRO A 92 -10.77 1.58 1.60
N ASN A 93 -11.50 2.68 1.71
CA ASN A 93 -11.38 3.65 2.81
C ASN A 93 -11.85 3.08 4.14
#